data_AF-A0AAJ5W977-F1
#
_entry.id   AF-A0AAJ5W977-F1
#
_cell.length_a   1.000
_cell.length_b   1.000
_cell.length_c   1.000
_cell.angle_alpha   90.00
_cell.angle_beta   90.00
_cell.angle_gamma   90.00
#
_symmetry.space_group_name_H-M   'P 1'
#
loop_
_entity.id
_entity.type
_entity.pdbx_description
1 polymer ?
#
loop_
_entity_poly.entity_id
_entity_poly.type
_entity_poly.pdbx_seq_one_letter_code
_entity_poly.pdbx_strand_id
1 'polypeptide(L)' 'MNDILTYGLPFGVLGRIANTIYVARKLQQIFEYRRKKLIEIFGAYPYTGI' A
#
# COMPACT_ATOMS: atom_id res chain seq x y z
N MET A 1 7.03 -4.95 -9.13
CA MET A 1 7.33 -3.68 -8.45
C MET A 1 7.26 -3.94 -6.95
N ASN A 2 8.36 -3.70 -6.22
CA ASN A 2 8.35 -3.80 -4.75
C ASN A 2 8.22 -2.39 -4.16
N ASP A 3 7.10 -2.14 -3.49
CA ASP A 3 6.81 -0.90 -2.76
C ASP A 3 6.53 -1.29 -1.31
N ILE A 4 7.52 -1.09 -0.43
CA ILE A 4 7.47 -1.55 0.97
C ILE A 4 7.38 -0.32 1.86
N LEU A 5 6.32 -0.24 2.65
CA LEU A 5 6.11 0.82 3.62
C LEU A 5 6.13 0.24 5.04
N THR A 6 7.11 0.66 5.83
CA THR A 6 7.15 0.39 7.27
C THR A 6 6.53 1.56 8.02
N TYR A 7 5.46 1.31 8.78
CA TYR A 7 4.79 2.33 9.56
C TYR A 7 4.52 1.84 10.99
N GLY A 8 4.55 2.76 11.95
CA GLY A 8 4.20 2.51 13.34
C GLY A 8 2.99 3.34 13.74
N LEU A 9 2.15 2.78 14.62
CA LEU A 9 0.98 3.49 15.13
C LEU A 9 1.13 3.79 16.63
N PRO A 10 1.03 5.08 17.04
CA PRO A 10 1.01 5.45 18.44
C PRO A 10 -0.30 5.02 19.12
N PHE A 11 -0.43 5.26 20.43
CA PHE A 11 -1.64 5.01 21.23
C PHE A 11 -2.01 3.53 21.48
N GLY A 12 -1.05 2.61 21.39
CA GLY A 12 -1.18 1.23 21.87
C GLY A 12 -2.42 0.50 21.32
N VAL A 13 -3.38 0.17 22.20
CA VAL A 13 -4.63 -0.53 21.83
C VAL A 13 -5.47 0.29 20.85
N LEU A 14 -5.59 1.60 21.05
CA LEU A 14 -6.36 2.48 20.15
C LEU A 14 -5.72 2.53 18.76
N GLY A 15 -4.38 2.58 18.70
CA GLY A 15 -3.64 2.50 17.45
C GLY A 15 -3.93 1.20 16.70
N ARG A 16 -3.98 0.05 17.39
CA ARG A 16 -4.31 -1.25 16.78
C ARG A 16 -5.74 -1.31 16.24
N ILE A 17 -6.71 -0.72 16.96
CA ILE A 17 -8.11 -0.65 16.51
C ILE A 17 -8.20 0.23 15.26
N ALA A 18 -7.61 1.43 15.28
CA ALA A 18 -7.56 2.33 14.12
C ALA A 18 -6.87 1.66 12.91
N ASN A 19 -5.83 0.85 13.16
CA ASN A 19 -5.14 0.10 12.12
C ASN A 19 -6.09 -0.80 11.33
N THR A 20 -6.83 -1.61 12.09
CA THR A 20 -7.68 -2.67 11.56
C THR A 20 -8.93 -2.09 10.90
N ILE A 21 -9.50 -1.04 11.47
CA ILE A 21 -10.73 -0.43 10.97
C ILE A 21 -10.46 0.47 9.76
N TYR A 22 -9.36 1.22 9.75
CA TYR A 22 -9.15 2.30 8.79
C TYR A 22 -7.79 2.28 8.07
N VAL A 23 -6.68 2.27 8.81
CA VAL A 23 -5.34 2.52 8.23
C VAL A 23 -4.98 1.46 7.18
N ALA A 24 -5.19 0.18 7.48
CA ALA A 24 -4.87 -0.90 6.56
C ALA A 24 -5.61 -0.76 5.21
N ARG A 25 -6.90 -0.41 5.26
CA ARG A 25 -7.72 -0.19 4.05
C ARG A 25 -7.23 1.02 3.26
N LYS A 26 -6.83 2.09 3.94
CA LYS A 26 -6.30 3.29 3.29
C LYS A 26 -4.96 3.03 2.60
N LEU A 27 -4.07 2.26 3.24
CA LEU A 27 -2.80 1.85 2.64
C LEU A 27 -3.02 1.04 1.37
N GLN A 28 -3.92 0.06 1.39
CA GLN A 28 -4.28 -0.69 0.17
C GLN A 28 -4.76 0.22 -0.96
N GLN A 29 -5.59 1.23 -0.66
CA GLN A 29 -6.02 2.20 -1.67
C GLN A 29 -4.87 3.02 -2.24
N ILE A 30 -3.90 3.42 -1.41
CA ILE A 30 -2.71 4.15 -1.85
C ILE A 30 -1.87 3.27 -2.78
N PHE A 31 -1.59 2.02 -2.41
CA PHE A 31 -0.83 1.11 -3.25
C PHE A 31 -1.55 0.81 -4.58
N GLU A 32 -2.86 0.57 -4.55
CA GLU A 32 -3.64 0.37 -5.78
C GLU A 32 -3.65 1.60 -6.68
N TYR A 33 -3.77 2.80 -6.10
CA TYR A 33 -3.69 4.04 -6.86
C TYR A 33 -2.32 4.19 -7.51
N ARG A 34 -1.24 3.98 -6.75
CA ARG A 34 0.14 4.04 -7.29
C ARG A 34 0.35 3.02 -8.39
N ARG A 35 -0.12 1.78 -8.20
CA ARG A 35 -0.04 0.72 -9.22
C ARG A 35 -0.74 1.14 -10.51
N LYS A 36 -1.98 1.63 -10.41
CA LYS A 36 -2.75 2.09 -11.58
C LYS A 36 -2.05 3.25 -12.29
N LYS A 37 -1.58 4.25 -11.55
CA LYS A 37 -0.87 5.40 -12.13
C LYS A 37 0.44 5.02 -12.79
N LEU A 38 1.18 4.09 -12.23
CA LEU A 38 2.41 3.60 -12.86
C LEU A 38 2.13 2.84 -14.15
N ILE A 39 1.07 2.01 -14.18
CA ILE A 39 0.65 1.33 -15.41
C ILE A 39 0.18 2.34 -16.47
N GLU A 40 -0.51 3.42 -16.06
CA GLU A 40 -0.97 4.48 -16.96
C GLU A 40 0.20 5.24 -17.59
N ILE A 41 1.24 5.56 -16.81
CA ILE A 41 2.38 6.37 -17.27
C ILE A 41 3.43 5.53 -18.01
N PHE A 42 3.71 4.32 -17.52
CA PHE A 42 4.84 3.51 -17.98
C PHE A 42 4.42 2.21 -18.69
N GLY A 43 3.12 1.90 -18.75
CA GLY A 43 2.61 0.63 -19.26
C GLY A 43 2.66 -0.50 -18.23
N ALA A 44 2.09 -1.66 -18.58
CA ALA A 44 2.14 -2.84 -17.72
C ALA A 44 3.56 -3.41 -17.68
N TYR A 45 4.10 -3.63 -16.49
CA TYR A 45 5.42 -4.24 -16.34
C TYR A 45 5.33 -5.74 -16.74
N PRO A 46 6.04 -6.20 -17.78
CA PRO A 46 6.09 -7.63 -18.07
C PRO A 46 6.82 -8.31 -16.91
N TYR A 47 6.21 -9.33 -16.31
CA TYR A 47 6.87 -10.14 -15.31
C TYR A 47 7.96 -10.97 -16.00
N THR A 48 9.19 -10.48 -16.03
CA THR A 48 10.36 -11.28 -16.39
C THR A 48 10.71 -12.11 -15.15
N GLY A 49 10.16 -13.33 -15.09
CA GLY A 49 10.59 -14.32 -14.12
C GLY A 49 12.02 -14.74 -14.44
N ILE A 50 12.96 -14.30 -13.61
CA ILE A 50 14.25 -14.95 -13.40
C ILE A 50 14.23 -15.43 -11.95
#